data_AF-A0A519QJD4-F1
#
_entry.id   AF-A0A519QJD4-F1
#
_cell.length_a   1.000
_cell.length_b   1.000
_cell.length_c   1.000
_cell.angle_alpha   90.00
_cell.angle_beta   90.00
_cell.angle_gamma   90.00
#
_symmetry.space_group_name_H-M   'P 1'
#
loop_
_entity.id
_entity.type
_entity.pdbx_description
1 polymer ?
#
loop_
_entity_poly.entity_id
_entity_poly.type
_entity_poly.pdbx_seq_one_letter_code
_entity_poly.pdbx_strand_id
1 'polypeptide(L)'
;MKEITFEINSNEELWSLIDKNLNHILVHKFTPNLAIEWWATDIKMKDGELFKGLKVRNMEFDITTDLIGLKKLIELNTHQLRIYQFDKPIPGTLSLEHLPENNRDKILAQNGLKHIFFCNFEFLTVASLSDEFIAEIKNNEVFKDRIEERKKNLSE
;
A
#
# COMPACT_ATOMS: atom_id res chain seq x y z
N MET A 1 15.14 -4.49 2.71
CA MET A 1 14.69 -3.21 3.32
C MET A 1 14.65 -3.36 4.83
N LYS A 2 14.66 -2.27 5.61
CA LYS A 2 14.29 -2.37 7.04
C LYS A 2 12.78 -2.34 7.15
N GLU A 3 12.24 -3.15 8.06
CA GLU A 3 10.80 -3.25 8.28
C GLU A 3 10.43 -3.13 9.76
N ILE A 4 9.21 -2.67 10.00
CA ILE A 4 8.55 -2.65 11.29
C ILE A 4 7.07 -3.00 11.10
N THR A 5 6.49 -3.70 12.06
CA THR A 5 5.06 -4.02 12.08
C THR A 5 4.46 -3.62 13.41
N PHE A 6 3.30 -2.96 13.38
CA PHE A 6 2.58 -2.52 14.56
C PHE A 6 1.10 -2.31 14.23
N GLU A 7 0.29 -2.10 15.26
CA GLU A 7 -1.15 -1.87 15.11
C GLU A 7 -1.46 -0.40 14.84
N ILE A 8 -2.38 -0.14 13.91
CA ILE A 8 -2.98 1.17 13.65
C ILE A 8 -4.46 1.13 14.01
N ASN A 9 -4.96 2.25 14.53
CA ASN A 9 -6.33 2.39 15.04
C ASN A 9 -7.22 3.21 14.10
N SER A 10 -6.65 3.84 13.07
CA SER A 10 -7.41 4.63 12.11
C SER A 10 -6.68 4.83 10.79
N ASN A 11 -7.47 5.22 9.77
CA ASN A 11 -6.93 5.65 8.48
C ASN A 11 -6.07 6.91 8.57
N GLU A 12 -6.34 7.79 9.54
CA GLU A 12 -5.53 8.99 9.78
C GLU A 12 -4.14 8.64 10.32
N GLU A 13 -4.02 7.59 11.12
CA GLU A 13 -2.72 7.08 11.57
C GLU A 13 -1.90 6.56 10.38
N LEU A 14 -2.50 5.75 9.50
CA LEU A 14 -1.84 5.35 8.24
C LEU A 14 -1.45 6.57 7.41
N TRP A 15 -2.37 7.51 7.21
CA TRP A 15 -2.11 8.71 6.42
C TRP A 15 -0.97 9.55 7.01
N SER A 16 -0.86 9.66 8.34
CA SER A 16 0.23 10.42 8.99
C SER A 16 1.62 9.85 8.73
N LEU A 17 1.72 8.56 8.40
CA LEU A 17 2.97 7.87 8.12
C LEU A 17 3.41 7.95 6.66
N ILE A 18 2.49 8.24 5.73
CA ILE A 18 2.80 8.36 4.30
C ILE A 18 3.71 9.57 4.06
N ASP A 19 4.86 9.37 3.40
CA ASP A 19 5.79 10.45 3.05
C ASP A 19 5.16 11.38 2.01
N LYS A 20 4.96 12.64 2.38
CA LYS A 20 4.31 13.66 1.54
C LYS A 20 5.21 14.20 0.43
N ASN A 21 6.49 13.85 0.42
CA ASN A 21 7.42 14.23 -0.65
C ASN A 21 7.39 13.26 -1.83
N LEU A 22 6.74 12.09 -1.68
CA LEU A 22 6.69 11.05 -2.71
C LEU A 22 5.30 10.96 -3.35
N ASN A 23 5.15 11.60 -4.50
CA ASN A 23 3.87 11.71 -5.20
C ASN A 23 3.64 10.64 -6.29
N HIS A 24 4.57 9.70 -6.46
CA HIS A 24 4.41 8.58 -7.39
C HIS A 24 4.06 7.32 -6.60
N ILE A 25 2.79 6.93 -6.63
CA ILE A 25 2.27 5.85 -5.79
C ILE A 25 1.70 4.73 -6.65
N LEU A 26 2.01 3.49 -6.27
CA LEU A 26 1.33 2.29 -6.74
C LEU A 26 0.58 1.67 -5.57
N VAL A 27 -0.74 1.49 -5.72
CA VAL A 27 -1.54 0.64 -4.86
C VAL A 27 -1.71 -0.70 -5.56
N HIS A 28 -1.02 -1.71 -5.06
CA HIS A 28 -0.98 -3.04 -5.66
C HIS A 28 -2.15 -3.88 -5.14
N LYS A 29 -2.83 -4.60 -6.04
CA LYS A 29 -3.96 -5.49 -5.70
C LYS A 29 -5.05 -4.81 -4.88
N PHE A 30 -5.41 -3.59 -5.27
CA PHE A 30 -6.51 -2.86 -4.65
C PHE A 30 -7.84 -3.55 -4.92
N THR A 31 -8.55 -3.89 -3.86
CA THR A 31 -9.93 -4.38 -3.90
C THR A 31 -10.87 -3.26 -3.44
N PRO A 32 -11.83 -2.81 -4.26
CA PRO A 32 -12.66 -1.65 -3.94
C PRO A 32 -13.67 -1.91 -2.80
N ASN A 33 -13.92 -3.18 -2.46
CA ASN A 33 -14.91 -3.56 -1.44
C ASN A 33 -14.22 -4.10 -0.20
N LEU A 34 -14.87 -3.88 0.94
CA LEU A 34 -14.45 -4.41 2.25
C LEU A 34 -14.56 -5.94 2.32
N ALA A 35 -15.52 -6.51 1.61
CA ALA A 35 -15.79 -7.94 1.60
C ALA A 35 -16.11 -8.45 0.18
N ILE A 36 -15.98 -9.76 0.00
CA ILE A 36 -16.37 -10.44 -1.25
C ILE A 36 -17.88 -10.53 -1.29
N GLU A 37 -18.52 -9.70 -2.12
CA GLU A 37 -19.96 -9.67 -2.31
C GLU A 37 -20.33 -9.33 -3.76
N TRP A 38 -21.58 -9.61 -4.15
CA TRP A 38 -22.08 -9.25 -5.48
C TRP A 38 -22.48 -7.78 -5.52
N TRP A 39 -21.89 -7.02 -6.44
CA TRP A 39 -22.21 -5.62 -6.65
C TRP A 39 -22.31 -5.30 -8.14
N ALA A 40 -23.00 -4.21 -8.47
CA ALA A 40 -23.19 -3.76 -9.84
C ALA A 40 -22.10 -2.75 -10.23
N THR A 41 -21.55 -2.90 -11.43
CA THR A 41 -20.51 -2.00 -11.95
C THR A 41 -20.53 -1.90 -13.47
N ASP A 42 -19.89 -0.85 -13.97
CA ASP A 42 -19.58 -0.66 -15.38
C ASP A 42 -18.07 -0.86 -15.58
N ILE A 43 -17.67 -1.64 -16.58
CA ILE A 43 -16.25 -1.88 -16.91
C ILE A 43 -15.95 -1.29 -18.28
N LYS A 44 -14.98 -0.37 -18.32
CA LYS A 44 -14.43 0.18 -19.57
C LYS A 44 -13.14 -0.56 -19.93
N MET A 45 -13.15 -1.22 -21.08
CA MET A 45 -11.99 -1.93 -21.61
C MET A 45 -10.97 -0.97 -22.22
N LYS A 46 -9.75 -1.48 -22.46
CA LYS A 46 -8.63 -0.71 -23.00
C LYS A 46 -8.89 -0.14 -24.39
N ASP A 47 -9.64 -0.87 -25.22
CA ASP A 47 -10.07 -0.45 -26.56
C ASP A 47 -11.23 0.56 -26.54
N GLY A 48 -11.76 0.88 -25.35
CA GLY A 48 -12.86 1.81 -25.16
C GLY A 48 -14.23 1.15 -25.11
N GLU A 49 -14.35 -0.18 -25.31
CA GLU A 49 -15.61 -0.89 -25.13
C GLU A 49 -16.12 -0.74 -23.69
N LEU A 50 -17.42 -0.48 -23.53
CA LEU A 50 -18.05 -0.24 -22.24
C LEU A 50 -19.12 -1.29 -21.95
N PHE A 51 -18.83 -2.18 -21.01
CA PHE A 51 -19.79 -3.15 -20.49
C PHE A 51 -20.53 -2.54 -19.32
N LYS A 52 -21.86 -2.40 -19.43
CA LYS A 52 -22.69 -1.74 -18.42
C LYS A 52 -23.51 -2.73 -17.60
N GLY A 53 -23.76 -2.39 -16.34
CA GLY A 53 -24.68 -3.12 -15.47
C GLY A 53 -24.23 -4.55 -15.17
N LEU A 54 -22.92 -4.80 -15.18
CA LEU A 54 -22.36 -6.09 -14.83
C LEU A 54 -22.55 -6.33 -13.33
N LYS A 55 -22.88 -7.57 -12.96
CA LYS A 55 -22.75 -8.04 -11.59
C LYS A 55 -21.42 -8.75 -11.45
N VAL A 56 -20.57 -8.25 -10.56
CA VAL A 56 -19.27 -8.84 -10.27
C VAL A 56 -19.19 -9.19 -8.79
N ARG A 57 -18.43 -10.24 -8.46
CA ARG A 57 -18.25 -10.72 -7.08
C ARG A 57 -16.95 -10.22 -6.44
N ASN A 58 -15.93 -10.01 -7.27
CA ASN A 58 -14.62 -9.51 -6.84
C ASN A 58 -13.95 -8.79 -8.01
N MET A 59 -13.21 -7.72 -7.72
CA MET A 59 -12.33 -7.04 -8.66
C MET A 59 -11.07 -6.62 -7.93
N GLU A 60 -9.93 -6.79 -8.59
CA GLU A 60 -8.61 -6.44 -8.09
C GLU A 60 -7.89 -5.60 -9.14
N PHE A 61 -7.28 -4.50 -8.71
CA PHE A 61 -6.60 -3.55 -9.61
C PHE A 61 -5.22 -3.16 -9.08
N ASP A 62 -4.27 -3.01 -9.99
CA ASP A 62 -3.09 -2.19 -9.72
C ASP A 62 -3.40 -0.75 -10.12
N ILE A 63 -3.30 0.17 -9.16
CA ILE A 63 -3.64 1.58 -9.33
C ILE A 63 -2.39 2.43 -9.17
N THR A 64 -1.97 3.11 -10.24
CA THR A 64 -1.01 4.21 -10.13
C THR A 64 -1.76 5.51 -9.82
N THR A 65 -1.32 6.26 -8.81
CA THR A 65 -1.97 7.49 -8.36
C THR A 65 -0.97 8.48 -7.77
N ASP A 66 -1.44 9.69 -7.48
CA ASP A 66 -0.78 10.69 -6.65
C ASP A 66 -1.25 10.65 -5.19
N LEU A 67 -0.74 11.54 -4.34
CA LEU A 67 -1.11 11.66 -2.93
C LEU A 67 -2.61 11.97 -2.73
N ILE A 68 -3.22 12.72 -3.64
CA ILE A 68 -4.64 13.09 -3.56
C ILE A 68 -5.50 11.84 -3.79
N GLY A 69 -5.19 11.05 -4.81
CA GLY A 69 -5.90 9.80 -5.06
C GLY A 69 -5.60 8.75 -4.00
N LEU A 70 -4.36 8.67 -3.48
CA LEU A 70 -4.04 7.77 -2.37
C LEU A 70 -4.88 8.10 -1.12
N LYS A 71 -5.04 9.38 -0.78
CA LYS A 71 -5.88 9.78 0.35
C LYS A 71 -7.32 9.26 0.19
N LYS A 72 -7.90 9.42 -1.00
CA LYS A 72 -9.24 8.88 -1.31
C LYS A 72 -9.30 7.36 -1.17
N LEU A 73 -8.27 6.64 -1.62
CA LEU A 73 -8.20 5.18 -1.51
C LEU A 73 -8.11 4.71 -0.06
N ILE A 74 -7.34 5.42 0.78
CA ILE A 74 -7.25 5.15 2.22
C ILE A 74 -8.59 5.41 2.91
N GLU A 75 -9.31 6.46 2.53
CA GLU A 75 -10.64 6.80 3.09
C GLU A 75 -11.71 5.75 2.77
N LEU A 76 -11.55 4.95 1.71
CA LEU A 76 -12.44 3.81 1.43
C LEU A 76 -12.32 2.69 2.48
N ASN A 77 -11.32 2.77 3.37
CA ASN A 77 -11.15 1.91 4.54
C ASN A 77 -11.04 0.41 4.22
N THR A 78 -10.39 0.06 3.12
CA THR A 78 -10.21 -1.34 2.71
C THR A 78 -9.42 -2.11 3.77
N HIS A 79 -9.88 -3.32 4.14
CA HIS A 79 -9.18 -4.17 5.12
C HIS A 79 -7.76 -4.55 4.69
N GLN A 80 -7.44 -4.47 3.41
CA GLN A 80 -6.11 -4.75 2.90
C GLN A 80 -5.69 -3.66 1.94
N LEU A 81 -4.50 -3.09 2.16
CA LEU A 81 -3.96 -2.04 1.30
C LEU A 81 -2.45 -2.21 1.18
N ARG A 82 -1.95 -2.27 -0.06
CA ARG A 82 -0.52 -2.40 -0.38
C ARG A 82 -0.05 -1.17 -1.14
N ILE A 83 0.56 -0.24 -0.45
CA ILE A 83 1.00 1.05 -1.00
C ILE A 83 2.51 0.99 -1.22
N TYR A 84 2.96 1.38 -2.40
CA TYR A 84 4.36 1.54 -2.76
C TYR A 84 4.59 3.00 -3.14
N GLN A 85 5.51 3.69 -2.46
CA GLN A 85 5.88 5.07 -2.77
C GLN A 85 7.22 5.13 -3.51
N PHE A 86 7.26 5.85 -4.64
CA PHE A 86 8.41 6.00 -5.51
C PHE A 86 8.87 7.46 -5.59
N ASP A 87 10.17 7.69 -5.78
CA ASP A 87 10.77 9.03 -5.98
C ASP A 87 10.69 9.54 -7.42
N LYS A 88 10.23 8.69 -8.35
CA LYS A 88 10.08 9.01 -9.78
C LYS A 88 8.89 8.25 -10.36
N PRO A 89 8.40 8.65 -11.55
CA PRO A 89 7.28 7.97 -12.20
C PRO A 89 7.54 6.46 -12.37
N ILE A 90 6.52 5.67 -12.08
CA ILE A 90 6.56 4.22 -12.21
C ILE A 90 6.49 3.87 -13.70
N PRO A 91 7.48 3.13 -14.27
CA PRO A 91 7.43 2.74 -15.67
C PRO A 91 6.22 1.83 -15.95
N GLY A 92 5.50 2.08 -17.06
CA GLY A 92 4.36 1.24 -17.45
C GLY A 92 4.71 -0.21 -17.78
N THR A 93 6.00 -0.54 -17.88
CA THR A 93 6.52 -1.90 -18.06
C THR A 93 6.86 -2.62 -16.76
N LEU A 94 6.82 -1.93 -15.62
CA LEU A 94 7.09 -2.55 -14.32
C LEU A 94 5.92 -3.46 -13.96
N SER A 95 6.18 -4.76 -13.81
CA SER A 95 5.17 -5.73 -13.40
C SER A 95 5.64 -6.46 -12.15
N LEU A 96 4.99 -6.20 -11.02
CA LEU A 96 5.36 -6.77 -9.72
C LEU A 96 5.29 -8.31 -9.71
N GLU A 97 4.30 -8.88 -10.40
CA GLU A 97 4.05 -10.32 -10.45
C GLU A 97 5.14 -11.09 -11.22
N HIS A 98 5.79 -10.43 -12.17
CA HIS A 98 6.86 -11.02 -12.99
C HIS A 98 8.27 -10.74 -12.43
N LEU A 99 8.38 -10.04 -11.29
CA LEU A 99 9.68 -9.79 -10.68
C LEU A 99 10.24 -11.07 -10.04
N PRO A 100 11.49 -11.47 -10.36
CA PRO A 100 12.13 -12.59 -9.70
C PRO A 100 12.30 -12.30 -8.22
N GLU A 101 11.82 -13.20 -7.36
CA GLU A 101 11.74 -13.00 -5.91
C GLU A 101 13.08 -12.56 -5.31
N ASN A 102 14.16 -13.24 -5.67
CA ASN A 102 15.51 -12.98 -5.16
C ASN A 102 16.06 -11.57 -5.49
N ASN A 103 15.49 -10.89 -6.48
CA ASN A 103 15.93 -9.55 -6.91
C ASN A 103 14.83 -8.49 -6.85
N ARG A 104 13.64 -8.83 -6.34
CA ARG A 104 12.46 -7.96 -6.37
C ARG A 104 12.76 -6.59 -5.77
N ASP A 105 13.24 -6.55 -4.52
CA ASP A 105 13.59 -5.32 -3.80
C ASP A 105 14.60 -4.46 -4.55
N LYS A 106 15.62 -5.09 -5.14
CA LYS A 106 16.67 -4.40 -5.91
C LYS A 106 16.11 -3.76 -7.17
N ILE A 107 15.26 -4.48 -7.90
CA ILE A 107 14.62 -3.97 -9.11
C ILE A 107 13.67 -2.82 -8.76
N LEU A 108 12.88 -2.97 -7.69
CA LEU A 108 11.99 -1.90 -7.24
C LEU A 108 12.76 -0.65 -6.82
N ALA A 109 13.85 -0.81 -6.06
CA ALA A 109 14.74 0.29 -5.69
C ALA A 109 15.32 1.01 -6.91
N GLN A 110 15.76 0.28 -7.95
CA GLN A 110 16.24 0.86 -9.21
C GLN A 110 15.14 1.65 -9.94
N ASN A 111 13.89 1.23 -9.78
CA ASN A 111 12.72 1.92 -10.31
C ASN A 111 12.21 3.06 -9.41
N GLY A 112 12.92 3.36 -8.31
CA GLY A 112 12.67 4.52 -7.47
C GLY A 112 11.88 4.25 -6.20
N LEU A 113 11.59 2.98 -5.88
CA LEU A 113 10.87 2.63 -4.64
C LEU A 113 11.61 3.21 -3.43
N LYS A 114 10.88 3.77 -2.48
CA LYS A 114 11.40 4.22 -1.17
C LYS A 114 10.75 3.48 -0.01
N HIS A 115 9.42 3.42 -0.02
CA HIS A 115 8.63 2.91 1.09
C HIS A 115 7.53 1.97 0.59
N ILE A 116 7.27 0.94 1.39
CA ILE A 116 6.15 0.02 1.23
C ILE A 116 5.32 0.08 2.51
N PHE A 117 4.01 0.22 2.37
CA PHE A 117 3.04 0.11 3.46
C PHE A 117 2.11 -1.05 3.12
N PHE A 118 2.08 -2.05 3.99
CA PHE A 118 1.13 -3.14 3.89
C PHE A 118 0.22 -3.12 5.10
N CYS A 119 -0.99 -2.65 4.88
CA CYS A 119 -2.08 -2.72 5.85
C CYS A 119 -2.82 -4.05 5.66
N ASN A 120 -2.93 -4.82 6.74
CA ASN A 120 -3.73 -6.03 6.81
C ASN A 120 -4.55 -5.99 8.10
N PHE A 121 -5.81 -5.60 7.96
CA PHE A 121 -6.71 -5.21 9.04
C PHE A 121 -6.06 -4.10 9.90
N GLU A 122 -5.89 -4.31 11.20
CA GLU A 122 -5.23 -3.39 12.12
C GLU A 122 -3.71 -3.40 12.01
N PHE A 123 -3.10 -4.41 11.36
CA PHE A 123 -1.65 -4.55 11.31
C PHE A 123 -1.06 -3.78 10.12
N LEU A 124 -0.22 -2.79 10.41
CA LEU A 124 0.56 -2.07 9.42
C LEU A 124 2.01 -2.55 9.45
N THR A 125 2.46 -3.11 8.33
CA THR A 125 3.88 -3.33 8.06
C THR A 125 4.41 -2.17 7.22
N VAL A 126 5.43 -1.47 7.72
CA VAL A 126 6.16 -0.44 6.97
C VAL A 126 7.55 -0.94 6.68
N ALA A 127 7.91 -1.00 5.39
CA ALA A 127 9.26 -1.31 4.93
C ALA A 127 9.86 -0.13 4.16
N SER A 128 11.14 0.14 4.36
CA SER A 128 11.81 1.30 3.75
C SER A 128 13.26 1.00 3.38
N LEU A 129 13.75 1.70 2.35
CA LEU A 129 15.17 1.80 2.03
C LEU A 129 15.91 2.90 2.81
N SER A 130 15.18 3.84 3.43
CA SER A 130 15.75 4.82 4.35
C SER A 130 15.67 4.32 5.78
N ASP A 131 16.84 4.25 6.42
CA ASP A 131 16.99 3.89 7.81
C ASP A 131 16.45 4.99 8.74
N GLU A 132 16.64 6.24 8.34
CA GLU A 132 16.14 7.43 9.04
C GLU A 132 14.63 7.41 9.13
N PHE A 133 13.94 7.13 8.01
CA PHE A 133 12.49 7.03 7.96
C PHE A 133 11.94 5.98 8.94
N ILE A 134 12.57 4.81 9.01
CA ILE A 134 12.16 3.77 9.96
C ILE A 134 12.46 4.17 11.41
N ALA A 135 13.57 4.87 11.65
CA ALA A 135 13.91 5.38 12.97
C ALA A 135 12.91 6.44 13.45
N GLU A 136 12.45 7.32 12.56
CA GLU A 136 11.41 8.32 12.85
C GLU A 136 10.10 7.65 13.28
N ILE A 137 9.65 6.61 12.57
CA ILE A 137 8.43 5.88 12.96
C ILE A 137 8.59 5.18 14.31
N LYS A 138 9.74 4.54 14.56
CA LYS A 138 10.03 3.87 15.84
C LYS A 138 10.02 4.84 17.03
N ASN A 139 10.43 6.08 16.80
CA ASN A 139 10.50 7.11 17.84
C ASN A 139 9.24 7.97 17.91
N ASN A 140 8.24 7.72 17.07
CA ASN A 140 6.98 8.45 17.07
C ASN A 140 6.18 8.12 18.34
N GLU A 141 5.80 9.15 19.10
CA GLU A 141 5.09 9.02 20.39
C GLU A 141 3.77 8.25 20.28
N VAL A 142 3.10 8.30 19.13
CA VAL A 142 1.82 7.63 18.89
C VAL A 142 1.98 6.12 18.70
N PHE A 143 3.12 5.68 18.14
CA PHE A 143 3.33 4.30 17.69
C PHE A 143 4.35 3.52 18.52
N LYS A 144 5.26 4.21 19.22
CA LYS A 144 6.38 3.61 19.93
C LYS A 144 5.97 2.48 20.86
N ASP A 145 4.96 2.70 21.71
CA ASP A 145 4.53 1.69 22.68
C ASP A 145 3.94 0.45 22.00
N ARG A 146 3.12 0.65 20.95
CA ARG A 146 2.55 -0.44 20.13
C ARG A 146 3.62 -1.23 19.38
N ILE A 147 4.66 -0.56 18.90
CA ILE A 147 5.82 -1.21 18.26
C ILE A 147 6.57 -2.09 19.26
N GLU A 148 6.82 -1.60 20.47
CA GLU A 148 7.52 -2.36 21.52
C GLU A 148 6.68 -3.53 22.06
N GLU A 149 5.38 -3.33 22.24
CA GLU A 149 4.45 -4.39 22.62
C GLU A 149 4.42 -5.52 21.58
N ARG A 150 4.32 -5.16 20.30
CA ARG A 150 4.32 -6.15 19.21
C ARG A 150 5.61 -6.98 19.17
N LYS A 151 6.77 -6.36 19.42
CA LYS A 151 8.05 -7.08 19.49
C LYS A 151 8.08 -8.11 20.62
N LYS A 152 7.55 -7.75 21.80
CA LYS A 152 7.47 -8.68 22.95
C LYS A 152 6.61 -9.88 22.62
N ASN A 153 5.41 -9.66 22.08
CA ASN A 153 4.46 -10.72 21.75
C ASN A 153 4.96 -11.68 20.65
N LEU A 154 5.92 -11.27 19.82
CA LEU A 154 6.54 -12.13 18.79
C LEU A 154 7.77 -12.89 19.30
N SER A 155 8.29 -12.54 20.48
CA SER A 155 9.46 -13.17 21.10
C SER A 155 9.13 -14.22 22.15
N GLU A 156 7.84 -14.35 22.50
CA GLU A 156 7.26 -15.38 23.36
C GLU A 156 6.72 -16.55 22.51
#